data_AF-A0A950XSS4-F1
#
_entry.id   AF-A0A950XSS4-F1
#
_cell.length_a   1.000
_cell.length_b   1.000
_cell.length_c   1.000
_cell.angle_alpha   90.00
_cell.angle_beta   90.00
_cell.angle_gamma   90.00
#
_symmetry.space_group_name_H-M   'P 1'
#
loop_
_entity.id
_entity.type
_entity.pdbx_description
1 polymer ?
#
loop_
_entity_poly.entity_id
_entity_poly.type
_entity_poly.pdbx_seq_one_letter_code
_entity_poly.pdbx_strand_id
1 'polypeptide(L)'
;IAETKALLPAVAPAQVWKEIRSHHDAGEIMLVGHEPQLSRIAGFLLESPLMIDLKKGALLRLTVDDNNGPPRGVLKSLLTPKLAGGK
;
A
#
# COMPACT_ATOMS: atom_id res chain seq x y z
N ILE A 1 1.36 15.00 -7.58
CA ILE A 1 2.30 13.92 -7.18
C ILE A 1 3.14 14.50 -6.06
N ALA A 2 3.18 13.84 -4.90
CA ALA A 2 4.02 14.23 -3.77
C ALA A 2 5.14 13.20 -3.61
N GLU A 3 6.37 13.68 -3.43
CA GLU A 3 7.50 12.81 -3.15
C GLU A 3 7.69 12.65 -1.64
N THR A 4 7.98 11.44 -1.18
CA THR A 4 8.22 11.16 0.24
C THR A 4 9.37 10.18 0.42
N LYS A 5 10.18 10.41 1.45
CA LYS A 5 11.23 9.48 1.87
C LYS A 5 10.67 8.23 2.55
N ALA A 6 9.38 8.23 2.93
CA ALA A 6 8.75 7.08 3.58
C ALA A 6 8.70 5.84 2.67
N LEU A 7 8.71 6.02 1.34
CA LEU A 7 8.70 4.92 0.37
C LEU A 7 10.11 4.47 -0.07
N LEU A 8 11.16 4.96 0.59
CA LEU A 8 12.50 4.43 0.38
C LEU A 8 12.59 2.97 0.84
N PRO A 9 13.39 2.11 0.18
CA PRO A 9 13.59 0.73 0.59
C PRO A 9 13.94 0.60 2.07
N ALA A 10 13.48 -0.49 2.69
CA ALA A 10 13.71 -0.83 4.10
C ALA A 10 13.07 0.09 5.15
N VAL A 11 12.36 1.16 4.76
CA VAL A 11 11.52 1.92 5.70
C VAL A 11 10.42 1.04 6.28
N ALA A 12 10.22 1.13 7.59
CA ALA A 12 9.21 0.34 8.30
C ALA A 12 7.78 0.73 7.86
N PRO A 13 6.87 -0.24 7.65
CA PRO A 13 5.48 0.05 7.27
C PRO A 13 4.75 1.04 8.19
N ALA A 14 5.04 1.02 9.50
CA ALA A 14 4.46 1.97 10.45
C ALA A 14 4.84 3.45 10.15
N GLN A 15 6.03 3.70 9.60
CA GLN A 15 6.45 5.04 9.19
C GLN A 15 5.72 5.47 7.91
N VAL A 16 5.50 4.54 6.98
CA VAL A 16 4.66 4.78 5.79
C VAL A 16 3.22 5.08 6.20
N TRP A 17 2.68 4.38 7.19
CA TRP A 17 1.35 4.67 7.71
C TRP A 17 1.24 6.06 8.35
N LYS A 18 2.28 6.49 9.06
CA LYS A 18 2.36 7.88 9.57
C LYS A 18 2.35 8.88 8.43
N GLU A 19 3.08 8.62 7.35
CA GLU A 19 3.07 9.46 6.15
C GLU A 19 1.67 9.50 5.54
N ILE A 20 1.03 8.36 5.27
CA ILE A 20 -0.33 8.28 4.70
C ILE A 20 -1.32 9.12 5.52
N ARG A 21 -1.31 9.00 6.86
CA ARG A 21 -2.21 9.78 7.74
C ARG A 21 -1.93 11.28 7.74
N SER A 22 -0.73 11.71 7.34
CA SER A 22 -0.45 13.15 7.19
C SER A 22 -1.18 13.77 6.00
N HIS A 23 -1.61 12.94 5.04
CA HIS A 23 -2.41 13.31 3.86
C HIS A 23 -3.91 12.95 4.04
N HIS A 24 -4.44 13.08 5.26
CA HIS A 24 -5.84 12.74 5.61
C HIS A 24 -6.90 13.57 4.86
N ASP A 25 -6.50 14.68 4.27
CA ASP A 25 -7.33 15.52 3.38
C ASP A 25 -7.47 14.92 1.97
N ALA A 26 -6.61 13.97 1.60
CA ALA A 26 -6.72 13.24 0.34
C ALA A 26 -7.78 12.13 0.42
N GLY A 27 -8.81 12.19 -0.44
CA GLY A 27 -9.86 11.18 -0.48
C GLY A 27 -9.38 9.77 -0.90
N GLU A 28 -8.40 9.68 -1.78
CA GLU A 28 -7.74 8.42 -2.18
C GLU A 28 -6.24 8.68 -2.39
N ILE A 29 -5.39 7.74 -1.96
CA ILE A 29 -3.92 7.83 -2.06
C ILE A 29 -3.39 6.64 -2.86
N MET A 30 -2.59 6.93 -3.89
CA MET A 30 -1.84 5.93 -4.64
C MET A 30 -0.38 5.93 -4.20
N LEU A 31 0.08 4.79 -3.69
CA LEU A 31 1.49 4.57 -3.38
C LEU A 31 2.18 3.93 -4.59
N VAL A 32 3.30 4.50 -5.02
CA VAL A 32 4.13 3.95 -6.09
C VAL A 32 5.52 3.67 -5.52
N GLY A 33 6.01 2.45 -5.67
CA GLY A 33 7.27 2.02 -5.06
C GLY A 33 7.72 0.65 -5.54
N HIS A 34 8.52 -0.03 -4.70
CA HIS A 34 9.20 -1.26 -5.07
C HIS A 34 8.83 -2.44 -4.16
N GLU A 35 8.92 -3.64 -4.70
CA GLU A 35 8.96 -4.86 -3.89
C GLU A 35 10.31 -5.02 -3.18
N PRO A 36 10.35 -5.65 -1.99
CA PRO A 36 9.22 -6.25 -1.26
C PRO A 36 8.53 -5.28 -0.28
N GLN A 37 8.72 -3.97 -0.46
CA GLN A 37 8.20 -2.97 0.48
C GLN A 37 6.70 -2.77 0.34
N LEU A 38 6.17 -2.72 -0.89
CA LEU A 38 4.72 -2.58 -1.12
C LEU A 38 3.94 -3.76 -0.52
N SER A 39 4.38 -5.00 -0.73
CA SER A 39 3.79 -6.18 -0.07
C SER A 39 3.85 -6.10 1.45
N ARG A 40 4.96 -5.62 2.03
CA ARG A 40 5.07 -5.44 3.49
C ARG A 40 4.14 -4.36 4.03
N ILE A 41 3.99 -3.24 3.30
CA ILE A 41 3.02 -2.19 3.64
C ILE A 41 1.60 -2.75 3.59
N ALA A 42 1.26 -3.49 2.53
CA ALA A 42 -0.05 -4.12 2.41
C ALA A 42 -0.35 -5.08 3.55
N GLY A 43 0.58 -5.97 3.91
CA GLY A 43 0.41 -6.87 5.06
C GLY A 43 0.23 -6.12 6.39
N PHE A 44 0.97 -5.02 6.58
CA PHE A 44 0.81 -4.15 7.74
C PHE A 44 -0.57 -3.49 7.77
N LEU A 45 -1.05 -2.92 6.66
CA LEU A 45 -2.35 -2.27 6.57
C LEU A 45 -3.51 -3.26 6.71
N LEU A 46 -3.32 -4.52 6.33
CA LEU A 46 -4.30 -5.61 6.44
C LEU A 46 -4.25 -6.35 7.79
N GLU A 47 -3.35 -5.95 8.70
CA GLU A 47 -3.10 -6.62 9.99
C GLU A 47 -2.88 -8.13 9.86
N SER A 48 -2.17 -8.56 8.80
CA SER A 48 -2.04 -9.97 8.46
C SER A 48 -0.66 -10.29 7.89
N PRO A 49 -0.03 -11.43 8.27
CA PRO A 49 1.29 -11.83 7.78
C PRO A 49 1.19 -12.45 6.37
N LEU A 50 0.73 -11.66 5.41
CA LEU A 50 0.49 -12.10 4.03
C LEU A 50 1.78 -12.07 3.20
N MET A 51 1.91 -13.04 2.31
CA MET A 51 2.85 -13.01 1.20
C MET A 51 2.09 -12.69 -0.08
N ILE A 52 2.39 -11.54 -0.69
CA ILE A 52 1.73 -11.08 -1.91
C ILE A 52 2.75 -11.16 -3.06
N ASP A 53 2.39 -11.84 -4.14
CA ASP A 53 3.19 -11.86 -5.36
C ASP A 53 2.84 -10.64 -6.24
N LEU A 54 3.34 -9.47 -5.83
CA LEU A 54 3.08 -8.21 -6.52
C LEU A 54 4.01 -8.05 -7.74
N LYS A 55 3.50 -8.37 -8.93
CA LYS A 55 4.24 -8.19 -10.19
C LYS A 55 4.47 -6.71 -10.52
N LYS A 56 5.50 -6.40 -11.31
CA LYS A 56 5.70 -5.05 -11.86
C LYS A 56 4.45 -4.62 -12.61
N GLY A 57 3.97 -3.41 -12.36
CA GLY A 57 2.73 -2.88 -12.95
C GLY A 57 1.44 -3.47 -12.39
N ALA A 58 1.52 -4.28 -11.32
CA ALA A 58 0.33 -4.67 -10.58
C ALA A 58 -0.19 -3.52 -9.71
N LEU A 59 -1.50 -3.52 -9.44
CA LEU A 59 -2.18 -2.56 -8.60
C LEU A 59 -2.97 -3.30 -7.51
N LEU A 60 -2.74 -2.88 -6.26
CA LEU A 60 -3.44 -3.37 -5.08
C LEU A 60 -4.33 -2.25 -4.54
N ARG A 61 -5.63 -2.48 -4.41
CA ARG A 61 -6.56 -1.51 -3.82
C ARG A 61 -6.99 -1.96 -2.44
N LEU A 62 -6.73 -1.10 -1.45
CA LEU A 62 -7.15 -1.29 -0.07
C LEU A 62 -8.12 -0.17 0.33
N THR A 63 -9.09 -0.49 1.18
CA THR A 63 -9.81 0.51 1.98
C THR A 63 -9.29 0.38 3.39
N VAL A 64 -8.81 1.46 4.00
CA VAL A 64 -8.21 1.44 5.34
C VAL A 64 -8.99 2.40 6.23
N ASP A 65 -9.40 1.92 7.41
CA ASP A 65 -9.93 2.78 8.48
C ASP A 65 -8.75 3.40 9.24
N ASP A 66 -8.81 4.72 9.46
CA ASP A 66 -7.79 5.52 10.11
C ASP A 66 -8.18 6.02 11.52
N ASN A 67 -9.29 5.53 12.08
CA ASN A 67 -9.80 5.84 13.43
C ASN A 67 -8.76 5.59 14.54
N ASN A 68 -7.88 6.58 14.79
CA ASN A 68 -6.93 6.72 15.90
C ASN A 68 -6.33 5.42 16.50
N GLY A 69 -5.91 4.49 15.62
CA GLY A 69 -5.41 3.17 16.00
C GLY A 69 -4.45 2.55 14.98
N PRO A 70 -4.13 1.24 15.12
CA PRO A 70 -3.48 0.48 14.04
C PRO A 70 -4.37 0.48 12.79
N PRO A 71 -3.79 0.42 11.58
CA PRO A 71 -4.57 0.45 10.34
C PRO A 71 -5.46 -0.79 10.25
N ARG A 72 -6.71 -0.62 9.82
CA ARG A 72 -7.62 -1.74 9.56
C ARG A 72 -8.04 -1.75 8.10
N GLY A 73 -7.31 -2.51 7.31
CA GLY A 73 -7.47 -2.60 5.87
C GLY A 73 -8.41 -3.71 5.41
N VAL A 74 -9.14 -3.44 4.33
CA VAL A 74 -9.86 -4.45 3.55
C VAL A 74 -9.28 -4.46 2.14
N LEU A 75 -8.78 -5.61 1.70
CA LEU A 75 -8.36 -5.83 0.32
C LEU A 75 -9.58 -5.82 -0.60
N LYS A 76 -9.66 -4.85 -1.51
CA LYS A 76 -10.77 -4.73 -2.47
C LYS A 76 -10.44 -5.40 -3.80
N SER A 77 -9.21 -5.26 -4.28
CA SER A 77 -8.76 -5.89 -5.51
C SER A 77 -7.24 -5.99 -5.59
N LEU A 78 -6.77 -7.00 -6.33
CA LEU A 78 -5.40 -7.14 -6.79
C LEU A 78 -5.43 -7.39 -8.30
N LEU A 79 -4.98 -6.40 -9.07
CA LEU A 79 -4.91 -6.46 -10.52
C LEU A 79 -3.45 -6.67 -10.92
N THR A 80 -3.17 -7.70 -11.70
CA THR A 80 -1.84 -7.91 -12.30
C THR A 80 -1.89 -7.51 -13.78
N PRO A 81 -0.75 -7.16 -14.41
CA PRO A 81 -0.73 -6.72 -15.81
C PRO A 81 -1.43 -7.69 -16.78
N LYS A 82 -1.27 -9.00 -16.53
CA LYS A 82 -1.92 -10.06 -17.32
C LYS A 82 -3.45 -9.98 -17.28
N LEU A 83 -4.03 -9.54 -16.16
CA LEU A 83 -5.48 -9.38 -16.00
C LEU A 83 -5.99 -8.07 -16.62
N ALA A 84 -5.13 -7.07 -16.78
CA ALA A 84 -5.49 -5.75 -17.31
C ALA A 84 -5.41 -5.66 -18.86
N GLY A 85 -5.21 -6.79 -19.55
CA GLY A 85 -5.06 -6.83 -21.01
C GLY A 85 -3.61 -6.73 -21.50
N GLY A 86 -2.63 -6.86 -20.61
CA GLY A 86 -1.23 -7.04 -21.00
C GLY A 86 -1.06 -8.36 -21.75
N LYS A 87 -0.69 -8.27 -23.03
CA LYS A 87 -0.33 -9.42 -23.89
C LYS A 87 0.75 -10.28 -23.25
#